data_AF-A0A9P8AGX2-F1
#
_entry.id   AF-A0A9P8AGX2-F1
#
_cell.length_a   1.000
_cell.length_b   1.000
_cell.length_c   1.000
_cell.angle_alpha   90.00
_cell.angle_beta   90.00
_cell.angle_gamma   90.00
#
_symmetry.space_group_name_H-M   'P 1'
#
loop_
_entity.id
_entity.type
_entity.pdbx_description
1 polymer ?
#
loop_
_entity_poly.entity_id
_entity_poly.type
_entity_poly.pdbx_seq_one_letter_code
_entity_poly.pdbx_strand_id
1 'polypeptide(L)'
;MYFSSVAYNTTLQTLKGDLKQSMLKKQNVEKTAIKLILSTVKNNEIDGAKQDEFALFKTFLKMIKQRKTSSEEYAKQNRSDLAEVEIAEIQVIEKYLNELPIATNEQVKASLTKFLTELKAQEPDLKVNGVFKLILQELAQSWKTSPDLIKPLVPQVFKDVYSK
;
A
#
# COMPACT_ATOMS: atom_id res chain seq x y z
N MET A 1 -8.77 -22.17 2.51
CA MET A 1 -8.18 -21.82 1.21
C MET A 1 -8.04 -20.31 1.19
N TYR A 2 -6.81 -19.77 1.28
CA TYR A 2 -6.63 -18.32 1.21
C TYR A 2 -6.89 -17.90 -0.23
N PHE A 3 -8.03 -17.28 -0.48
CA PHE A 3 -8.31 -16.69 -1.78
C PHE A 3 -7.53 -15.39 -1.88
N SER A 4 -6.67 -15.28 -2.90
CA SER A 4 -6.04 -14.01 -3.24
C SER A 4 -7.07 -13.03 -3.78
N SER A 5 -6.87 -11.73 -3.53
CA SER A 5 -7.77 -10.70 -4.06
C SER A 5 -7.63 -10.56 -5.58
N VAL A 6 -8.68 -10.08 -6.24
CA VAL A 6 -8.64 -9.82 -7.69
C VAL A 6 -7.53 -8.83 -8.01
N ALA A 7 -7.43 -7.73 -7.25
CA ALA A 7 -6.38 -6.73 -7.42
C ALA A 7 -4.98 -7.34 -7.28
N TYR A 8 -4.75 -8.20 -6.28
CA TYR A 8 -3.49 -8.92 -6.11
C TYR A 8 -3.13 -9.72 -7.36
N ASN A 9 -4.06 -10.55 -7.86
CA ASN A 9 -3.83 -11.38 -9.02
C ASN A 9 -3.58 -10.56 -10.30
N THR A 10 -4.34 -9.49 -10.50
CA THR A 10 -4.17 -8.58 -11.65
C THR A 10 -2.81 -7.87 -11.62
N THR A 11 -2.36 -7.39 -10.46
CA THR A 11 -1.04 -6.77 -10.32
C THR A 11 0.08 -7.77 -10.62
N LEU A 12 -0.02 -9.02 -10.14
CA LEU A 12 0.97 -10.06 -10.45
C LEU A 12 0.99 -10.45 -11.93
N GLN A 13 -0.17 -10.49 -12.58
CA GLN A 13 -0.25 -10.70 -14.04
C GLN A 13 0.44 -9.56 -14.79
N THR A 14 0.17 -8.31 -14.39
CA THR A 14 0.78 -7.11 -14.97
C THR A 14 2.30 -7.14 -14.82
N LEU A 15 2.80 -7.38 -13.61
CA LEU A 15 4.25 -7.51 -13.34
C LEU A 15 4.90 -8.60 -14.20
N LYS A 16 4.27 -9.77 -14.37
CA LYS A 16 4.81 -10.83 -15.23
C LYS A 16 4.81 -10.43 -16.71
N GLY A 17 3.77 -9.72 -17.16
CA GLY A 17 3.69 -9.16 -18.50
C GLY A 17 4.81 -8.14 -18.77
N ASP A 18 4.97 -7.18 -17.86
CA ASP A 18 5.98 -6.13 -17.95
C ASP A 18 7.40 -6.69 -17.80
N LEU A 19 7.60 -7.76 -17.01
CA LEU A 19 8.87 -8.47 -16.98
C LEU A 19 9.25 -9.03 -18.36
N LYS A 20 8.28 -9.64 -19.06
CA LYS A 20 8.52 -10.15 -20.42
C LYS A 20 8.84 -9.00 -21.37
N GLN A 21 8.10 -7.88 -21.29
CA GLN A 21 8.33 -6.72 -22.15
C GLN A 21 9.69 -6.05 -21.90
N SER A 22 10.08 -5.86 -20.64
CA SER A 22 11.38 -5.28 -20.27
C SER A 22 12.55 -6.15 -20.73
N MET A 23 12.40 -7.48 -20.72
CA MET A 23 13.39 -8.39 -21.31
C MET A 23 13.54 -8.21 -22.82
N LEU A 24 12.43 -8.10 -23.56
CA LEU A 24 12.44 -7.88 -25.02
C LEU A 24 13.03 -6.52 -25.39
N LYS A 25 12.67 -5.48 -24.65
CA LYS A 25 13.13 -4.09 -24.86
C LYS A 25 14.50 -3.80 -24.25
N LYS A 26 15.14 -4.79 -23.60
CA LYS A 26 16.43 -4.66 -22.90
C LYS A 26 16.44 -3.56 -21.82
N GLN A 27 15.29 -3.31 -21.18
CA GLN A 27 15.16 -2.34 -20.08
C GLN A 27 15.67 -2.96 -18.77
N ASN A 28 16.97 -2.85 -18.53
CA ASN A 28 17.63 -3.58 -17.43
C ASN A 28 17.13 -3.19 -16.03
N VAL A 29 16.92 -1.90 -15.76
CA VAL A 29 16.44 -1.41 -14.45
C VAL A 29 15.04 -1.97 -14.15
N GLU A 30 14.11 -1.80 -15.09
CA GLU A 30 12.73 -2.29 -14.96
C GLU A 30 12.69 -3.82 -14.77
N LYS A 31 13.47 -4.55 -15.58
CA LYS A 31 13.62 -6.01 -15.45
C LYS A 31 14.09 -6.42 -14.06
N THR A 32 15.13 -5.77 -13.52
CA THR A 32 15.69 -6.11 -12.20
C THR A 32 14.70 -5.78 -11.09
N ALA A 33 14.12 -4.58 -11.09
CA ALA A 33 13.12 -4.18 -10.11
C ALA A 33 11.92 -5.14 -10.08
N ILE A 34 11.36 -5.49 -11.24
CA ILE A 34 10.20 -6.40 -11.33
C ILE A 34 10.56 -7.81 -10.82
N LYS A 35 11.75 -8.33 -11.15
CA LYS A 35 12.20 -9.64 -10.61
C LYS A 35 12.29 -9.63 -9.09
N LEU A 36 12.84 -8.56 -8.51
CA LEU A 36 12.94 -8.40 -7.06
C LEU A 36 11.57 -8.26 -6.41
N ILE A 37 10.62 -7.56 -7.05
CA ILE A 37 9.23 -7.49 -6.60
C ILE A 37 8.65 -8.90 -6.54
N LEU A 38 8.68 -9.64 -7.65
CA LEU A 38 8.09 -10.99 -7.73
C LEU A 38 8.73 -11.97 -6.73
N SER A 39 10.04 -11.90 -6.53
CA SER A 39 10.74 -12.71 -5.52
C SER A 39 10.32 -12.35 -4.10
N THR A 40 10.20 -11.05 -3.80
CA THR A 40 9.80 -10.60 -2.46
C THR A 40 8.36 -11.02 -2.16
N VAL A 41 7.46 -10.86 -3.13
CA VAL A 41 6.08 -11.34 -3.01
C VAL A 41 6.06 -12.85 -2.79
N LYS A 42 6.86 -13.62 -3.55
CA LYS A 42 6.91 -15.07 -3.37
C LYS A 42 7.39 -15.49 -1.98
N ASN A 43 8.39 -14.81 -1.44
CA ASN A 43 8.86 -15.07 -0.08
C ASN A 43 7.76 -14.75 0.95
N ASN A 44 7.06 -13.62 0.80
CA ASN A 44 5.93 -13.28 1.67
C ASN A 44 4.80 -14.33 1.60
N GLU A 45 4.52 -14.90 0.43
CA GLU A 45 3.55 -16.01 0.30
C GLU A 45 3.99 -17.26 1.08
N ILE A 46 5.28 -17.59 1.04
CA ILE A 46 5.86 -18.71 1.79
C ILE A 46 5.75 -18.45 3.30
N ASP A 47 5.97 -17.20 3.72
CA ASP A 47 5.85 -16.75 5.11
C ASP A 47 4.38 -16.63 5.58
N GLY A 48 3.40 -16.95 4.73
CA GLY A 48 1.98 -16.96 5.08
C GLY A 48 1.34 -15.57 5.09
N ALA A 49 1.93 -14.58 4.42
CA ALA A 49 1.31 -13.26 4.26
C ALA A 49 -0.01 -13.36 3.48
N LYS A 50 -0.92 -12.42 3.77
CA LYS A 50 -2.15 -12.27 3.00
C LYS A 50 -1.84 -11.96 1.54
N GLN A 51 -2.63 -12.51 0.63
CA GLN A 51 -2.49 -12.30 -0.81
C GLN A 51 -3.51 -11.26 -1.29
N ASP A 52 -3.43 -10.06 -0.74
CA ASP A 52 -4.30 -8.93 -1.08
C ASP A 52 -3.49 -7.69 -1.48
N GLU A 53 -4.18 -6.69 -2.06
CA GLU A 53 -3.57 -5.44 -2.50
C GLU A 53 -2.90 -4.67 -1.35
N PHE A 54 -3.38 -4.80 -0.11
CA PHE A 54 -2.79 -4.15 1.05
C PHE A 54 -1.45 -4.78 1.43
N ALA A 55 -1.31 -6.09 1.30
CA ALA A 55 -0.04 -6.79 1.47
C ALA A 55 0.97 -6.39 0.38
N LEU A 56 0.53 -6.24 -0.88
CA LEU A 56 1.38 -5.69 -1.95
C LEU A 56 1.80 -4.26 -1.64
N PHE A 57 0.87 -3.41 -1.22
CA PHE A 57 1.16 -2.02 -0.84
C PHE A 57 2.22 -1.92 0.25
N LYS A 58 2.06 -2.70 1.34
CA LYS A 58 3.06 -2.79 2.42
C LYS A 58 4.42 -3.29 1.89
N THR A 59 4.41 -4.28 0.99
CA THR A 59 5.62 -4.82 0.36
C THR A 59 6.34 -3.75 -0.46
N PHE A 60 5.62 -3.03 -1.33
CA PHE A 60 6.19 -1.97 -2.16
C PHE A 60 6.74 -0.80 -1.33
N LEU A 61 6.02 -0.36 -0.30
CA LEU A 61 6.52 0.67 0.62
C LEU A 61 7.82 0.24 1.32
N LYS A 62 7.90 -1.01 1.78
CA LYS A 62 9.12 -1.55 2.40
C LYS A 62 10.28 -1.55 1.41
N MET A 63 10.03 -2.00 0.18
CA MET A 63 11.03 -2.05 -0.88
C MET A 63 11.53 -0.65 -1.26
N ILE A 64 10.64 0.34 -1.36
CA ILE A 64 11.02 1.74 -1.62
C ILE A 64 11.89 2.27 -0.48
N LYS A 65 11.49 2.04 0.77
CA LYS A 65 12.27 2.49 1.93
C LYS A 65 13.68 1.90 1.95
N GLN A 66 13.81 0.60 1.70
CA GLN A 66 15.12 -0.07 1.65
C GLN A 66 16.03 0.55 0.60
N ARG A 67 15.51 0.81 -0.61
CA ARG A 67 16.28 1.44 -1.70
C ARG A 67 16.64 2.89 -1.42
N LYS A 68 15.75 3.65 -0.77
CA LYS A 68 16.05 5.03 -0.34
C LYS A 68 17.24 5.03 0.63
N THR A 69 17.22 4.13 1.61
CA THR A 69 18.35 3.94 2.53
C THR A 69 19.62 3.51 1.81
N SER A 70 19.56 2.56 0.87
CA SER A 70 20.72 2.15 0.07
C SER A 70 21.27 3.29 -0.79
N SER A 71 20.40 4.07 -1.44
CA SER A 71 20.77 5.21 -2.28
C SER A 71 21.51 6.28 -1.48
N GLU A 72 20.99 6.63 -0.30
CA GLU A 72 21.63 7.57 0.61
C GLU A 72 23.01 7.06 1.08
N GLU A 73 23.14 5.76 1.34
CA GLU A 73 24.41 5.16 1.76
C GLU A 73 25.44 5.16 0.62
N TYR A 74 25.05 4.79 -0.60
CA TYR A 74 25.93 4.88 -1.76
C TYR A 74 26.36 6.32 -2.04
N ALA A 75 25.45 7.28 -1.93
CA ALA A 75 25.78 8.70 -2.09
C ALA A 75 26.83 9.17 -1.07
N LYS A 76 26.71 8.77 0.21
CA LYS A 76 27.71 9.07 1.25
C LYS A 76 29.09 8.48 0.95
N GLN A 77 29.13 7.34 0.27
CA GLN A 77 30.36 6.67 -0.15
C GLN A 77 30.90 7.16 -1.50
N ASN A 78 30.35 8.26 -2.04
CA ASN A 78 30.69 8.81 -3.37
C ASN A 78 30.45 7.82 -4.53
N ARG A 79 29.47 6.92 -4.38
CA ARG A 79 29.02 5.96 -5.40
C ARG A 79 27.70 6.41 -6.02
N SER A 80 27.70 7.59 -6.64
CA SER A 80 26.51 8.17 -7.28
C SER A 80 25.93 7.26 -8.36
N ASP A 81 26.78 6.49 -9.05
CA ASP A 81 26.37 5.48 -10.03
C ASP A 81 25.42 4.43 -9.44
N LEU A 82 25.70 3.96 -8.22
CA LEU A 82 24.84 3.00 -7.53
C LEU A 82 23.61 3.67 -6.92
N ALA A 83 23.76 4.90 -6.42
CA ALA A 83 22.64 5.67 -5.87
C ALA A 83 21.57 5.96 -6.93
N GLU A 84 21.98 6.29 -8.17
CA GLU A 84 21.10 6.50 -9.31
C GLU A 84 20.33 5.23 -9.71
N VAL A 85 20.98 4.06 -9.66
CA VAL A 85 20.30 2.78 -9.90
C VAL A 85 19.19 2.54 -8.87
N GLU A 86 19.46 2.76 -7.59
CA GLU A 86 18.46 2.62 -6.53
C GLU A 86 17.26 3.57 -6.73
N ILE A 87 17.53 4.82 -7.12
CA ILE A 87 16.48 5.82 -7.43
C ILE A 87 15.64 5.38 -8.63
N ALA A 88 16.29 4.87 -9.69
CA ALA A 88 15.58 4.39 -10.87
C ALA A 88 14.72 3.15 -10.54
N GLU A 89 15.17 2.25 -9.67
CA GLU A 89 14.35 1.14 -9.20
C GLU A 89 13.16 1.59 -8.33
N ILE A 90 13.35 2.63 -7.49
CA ILE A 90 12.25 3.23 -6.71
C ILE A 90 11.13 3.69 -7.64
N GLN A 91 11.45 4.39 -8.72
CA GLN A 91 10.45 4.88 -9.69
C GLN A 91 9.63 3.74 -10.30
N VAL A 92 10.27 2.61 -10.60
CA VAL A 92 9.57 1.42 -11.12
C VAL A 92 8.61 0.85 -10.07
N ILE A 93 9.03 0.77 -8.80
CA ILE A 93 8.15 0.26 -7.72
C ILE A 93 7.01 1.24 -7.43
N GLU A 94 7.27 2.55 -7.45
CA GLU A 94 6.28 3.60 -7.25
C GLU A 94 5.17 3.56 -8.31
N LYS A 95 5.51 3.25 -9.58
CA LYS A 95 4.52 3.00 -10.63
C LYS A 95 3.48 1.95 -10.20
N TYR A 96 3.94 0.76 -9.78
CA TYR A 96 3.04 -0.32 -9.36
C TYR A 96 2.31 -0.02 -8.05
N LEU A 97 2.95 0.71 -7.14
CA LEU A 97 2.31 1.15 -5.90
C LEU A 97 1.13 2.08 -6.18
N ASN A 98 1.30 3.05 -7.08
CA ASN A 98 0.26 4.01 -7.42
C ASN A 98 -0.88 3.40 -8.24
N GLU A 99 -0.61 2.32 -8.98
CA GLU A 99 -1.63 1.57 -9.73
C GLU A 99 -2.50 0.66 -8.83
N LEU A 100 -2.09 0.40 -7.59
CA LEU A 100 -2.91 -0.40 -6.67
C LEU A 100 -4.23 0.34 -6.37
N PRO A 101 -5.39 -0.36 -6.40
CA PRO A 101 -6.69 0.26 -6.18
C PRO A 101 -6.96 0.48 -4.68
N ILE A 102 -6.12 1.28 -4.03
CA ILE A 102 -6.16 1.58 -2.59
C ILE A 102 -6.46 3.06 -2.40
N ALA A 103 -7.33 3.38 -1.45
CA ALA A 103 -7.62 4.75 -1.08
C ALA A 103 -6.43 5.44 -0.39
N THR A 104 -6.20 6.70 -0.74
CA THR A 104 -5.22 7.54 -0.06
C THR A 104 -5.64 7.84 1.37
N ASN A 105 -4.69 8.25 2.23
CA ASN A 105 -5.01 8.66 3.60
C ASN A 105 -6.06 9.79 3.65
N GLU A 106 -6.04 10.70 2.68
CA GLU A 106 -7.02 11.79 2.56
C GLU A 106 -8.41 11.27 2.20
N GLN A 107 -8.49 10.34 1.24
CA GLN A 107 -9.74 9.68 0.87
C GLN A 107 -10.32 8.87 2.04
N VAL A 108 -9.48 8.13 2.77
CA VAL A 108 -9.88 7.39 3.97
C VAL A 108 -10.38 8.36 5.04
N LYS A 109 -9.66 9.47 5.29
CA LYS A 109 -10.07 10.50 6.24
C LYS A 109 -11.42 11.12 5.86
N ALA A 110 -11.64 11.43 4.58
CA ALA A 110 -12.89 11.97 4.09
C ALA A 110 -14.06 11.00 4.26
N SER A 111 -13.90 9.73 3.86
CA SER A 111 -14.90 8.68 4.04
C SER A 111 -15.23 8.46 5.52
N LEU A 112 -14.20 8.43 6.38
CA LEU A 112 -14.37 8.28 7.82
C LEU A 112 -15.09 9.49 8.44
N THR A 113 -14.78 10.71 8.00
CA THR A 113 -15.44 11.94 8.48
C THR A 113 -16.92 11.92 8.12
N LYS A 114 -17.24 11.57 6.87
CA LYS A 114 -18.62 11.44 6.40
C LYS A 114 -19.37 10.39 7.22
N PHE A 115 -18.81 9.20 7.35
CA PHE A 115 -19.39 8.11 8.14
C PHE A 115 -19.65 8.51 9.59
N LEU A 116 -18.69 9.13 10.26
CA LEU A 116 -18.85 9.55 11.66
C LEU A 116 -19.85 10.69 11.82
N THR A 117 -19.99 11.56 10.83
CA THR A 117 -20.99 12.65 10.85
C THR A 117 -22.41 12.08 10.74
N GLU A 118 -22.62 11.15 9.82
CA GLU A 118 -23.90 10.43 9.66
C GLU A 118 -24.23 9.61 10.91
N LEU A 119 -23.22 8.94 11.48
CA LEU A 119 -23.37 8.16 12.71
C LEU A 119 -23.69 9.03 13.92
N LYS A 120 -23.05 10.21 14.07
CA LYS A 120 -23.34 11.15 15.15
C LYS A 120 -24.80 11.64 15.14
N ALA A 121 -25.39 11.78 13.96
CA ALA A 121 -26.81 12.16 13.83
C ALA A 121 -27.76 11.08 14.39
N GLN A 122 -27.33 9.82 14.45
CA GLN A 122 -28.10 8.68 14.96
C GLN A 122 -27.73 8.34 16.41
N GLU A 123 -26.43 8.42 16.74
CA GLU A 123 -25.87 8.09 18.05
C GLU A 123 -24.94 9.22 18.56
N PRO A 124 -25.50 10.31 19.11
CA PRO A 124 -24.72 11.48 19.52
C PRO A 124 -23.74 11.21 20.68
N ASP A 125 -24.03 10.22 21.53
CA ASP A 125 -23.23 9.87 22.71
C ASP A 125 -22.25 8.71 22.48
N LEU A 126 -22.04 8.32 21.22
CA LEU A 126 -21.13 7.23 20.87
C LEU A 126 -19.71 7.52 21.37
N LYS A 127 -19.05 6.53 21.98
CA LYS A 127 -17.64 6.63 22.37
C LYS A 127 -16.74 6.14 21.24
N VAL A 128 -15.52 6.68 21.15
CA VAL A 128 -14.52 6.29 20.14
C VAL A 128 -14.30 4.76 20.06
N ASN A 129 -14.38 4.03 21.17
CA ASN A 129 -14.24 2.58 21.19
C ASN A 129 -15.36 1.84 20.44
N GLY A 130 -16.56 2.42 20.38
CA GLY A 130 -17.67 1.89 19.60
C GLY A 130 -17.43 2.00 18.10
N VAL A 131 -16.74 3.06 17.64
CA VAL A 131 -16.39 3.25 16.23
C VAL A 131 -15.54 2.12 15.69
N PHE A 132 -14.55 1.63 16.46
CA PHE A 132 -13.70 0.52 16.01
C PHE A 132 -14.46 -0.78 15.79
N LYS A 133 -15.58 -1.00 16.48
CA LYS A 133 -16.46 -2.16 16.25
C LYS A 133 -17.28 -2.04 14.98
N LEU A 134 -17.55 -0.81 14.54
CA LEU A 134 -18.37 -0.51 13.37
C LEU A 134 -17.54 -0.47 12.09
N ILE A 135 -16.26 -0.09 12.17
CA ILE A 135 -15.30 -0.12 11.06
C ILE A 135 -14.84 -1.58 10.85
N LEU A 136 -15.79 -2.42 10.44
CA LEU A 136 -15.55 -3.80 10.07
C LEU A 136 -14.94 -3.90 8.67
N GLN A 137 -14.52 -5.12 8.34
CA GLN A 137 -13.82 -5.44 7.09
C GLN A 137 -14.59 -5.02 5.83
N GLU A 138 -15.93 -5.00 5.89
CA GLU A 138 -16.81 -4.59 4.79
C GLU A 138 -16.73 -3.08 4.49
N LEU A 139 -16.77 -2.22 5.52
CA LEU A 139 -16.60 -0.78 5.32
C LEU A 139 -15.19 -0.47 4.78
N ALA A 140 -14.17 -1.13 5.31
CA ALA A 140 -12.81 -0.99 4.82
C ALA A 140 -12.70 -1.36 3.32
N GLN A 141 -13.30 -2.47 2.91
CA GLN A 141 -13.35 -2.89 1.50
C GLN A 141 -14.09 -1.87 0.63
N SER A 142 -15.25 -1.36 1.06
CA SER A 142 -16.00 -0.37 0.30
C SER A 142 -15.22 0.93 0.09
N TRP A 143 -14.37 1.31 1.05
CA TRP A 143 -13.47 2.46 0.95
C TRP A 143 -12.13 2.13 0.31
N LYS A 144 -11.98 0.92 -0.27
CA LYS A 144 -10.72 0.47 -0.87
C LYS A 144 -9.52 0.60 0.09
N THR A 145 -9.73 0.31 1.36
CA THR A 145 -8.72 0.45 2.41
C THR A 145 -8.70 -0.76 3.33
N SER A 146 -7.73 -0.82 4.23
CA SER A 146 -7.66 -1.88 5.24
C SER A 146 -7.95 -1.32 6.63
N PRO A 147 -8.45 -2.14 7.57
CA PRO A 147 -8.61 -1.70 8.96
C PRO A 147 -7.32 -1.11 9.56
N ASP A 148 -6.15 -1.59 9.14
CA ASP A 148 -4.85 -1.09 9.61
C ASP A 148 -4.58 0.36 9.19
N LEU A 149 -5.10 0.81 8.05
CA LEU A 149 -4.98 2.19 7.57
C LEU A 149 -6.04 3.10 8.20
N ILE A 150 -7.22 2.57 8.54
CA ILE A 150 -8.28 3.37 9.16
C ILE A 150 -8.00 3.60 10.64
N LYS A 151 -7.61 2.56 11.39
CA LYS A 151 -7.47 2.60 12.87
C LYS A 151 -6.67 3.79 13.40
N PRO A 152 -5.50 4.15 12.84
CA PRO A 152 -4.71 5.29 13.33
C PRO A 152 -5.41 6.63 13.13
N LEU A 153 -6.31 6.75 12.15
CA LEU A 153 -7.02 7.99 11.82
C LEU A 153 -8.27 8.20 12.69
N VAL A 154 -8.85 7.12 13.24
CA VAL A 154 -10.09 7.15 14.03
C VAL A 154 -10.06 8.17 15.18
N PRO A 155 -9.04 8.21 16.06
CA PRO A 155 -9.07 9.12 17.21
C PRO A 155 -9.13 10.60 16.81
N GLN A 156 -8.36 10.97 15.77
CA GLN A 156 -8.32 12.34 15.29
C GLN A 156 -9.65 12.75 14.64
N VAL A 157 -10.15 11.95 13.70
CA VAL A 157 -11.40 12.26 12.98
C VAL A 157 -12.60 12.24 13.91
N PHE A 158 -12.64 11.29 14.85
CA PHE A 158 -13.69 11.23 15.86
C PHE A 158 -13.73 12.52 16.70
N LYS A 159 -12.57 12.99 17.17
CA LYS A 159 -12.48 14.26 17.89
C LYS A 159 -13.01 15.43 17.06
N ASP A 160 -12.61 15.52 15.79
CA ASP A 160 -13.02 16.60 14.88
C ASP A 160 -14.54 16.65 14.64
N VAL A 161 -15.22 15.49 14.70
CA VAL A 161 -16.67 15.35 14.46
C VAL A 161 -17.50 15.49 15.75
N TYR A 162 -17.09 14.85 16.84
CA TYR A 162 -17.85 14.79 18.10
C TYR A 162 -17.54 15.93 19.08
N SER A 163 -16.42 16.65 18.91
CA SER A 163 -16.09 17.81 19.75
C SER A 163 -16.68 19.13 19.24
N LYS A 164 -17.38 19.10 18.10
CA LYS A 164 -18.19 20.21 17.56
C LYS A 164 -19.64 20.04 18.00
#